data_AF-A3FG39-F1
#
_entry.id   AF-A3FG39-F1
#
_cell.length_a   1.000
_cell.length_b   1.000
_cell.length_c   1.000
_cell.angle_alpha   90.00
_cell.angle_beta   90.00
_cell.angle_gamma   90.00
#
_symmetry.space_group_name_H-M   'P 1'
#
loop_
_entity.id
_entity.type
_entity.pdbx_description
1 polymer ?
#
loop_
_entity_poly.entity_id
_entity_poly.type
_entity_poly.pdbx_seq_one_letter_code
_entity_poly.pdbx_strand_id
1 'polypeptide(L)'
;MTTAAPAQTITERLVSALTAAWRAIQHHHPEVPDVVLTLGSGTLGKRGGETTLGHFAAGRWQLAATGEKGDQDAGLHELFVSGEGLRRGAADVLGTLLHEAAHGLAAARKISDTSRQGRYHNKRFKALGEELGLVITEVDKIGWSGTALGPEAEQRYADALAGLAAAMTAFRRAEVTGLPGKSKSKNLLVAECLCPAQDPRCPRDPGRRPDHVRRMRPGVHRPG
;
A
#
# COMPACT_ATOMS: atom_id res chain seq x y z
N MET A 1 -32.23 -32.85 4.22
CA MET A 1 -32.23 -31.55 3.52
C MET A 1 -30.80 -31.03 3.57
N THR A 2 -30.08 -31.10 2.45
CA THR A 2 -28.70 -30.60 2.37
C THR A 2 -28.78 -29.09 2.15
N THR A 3 -28.47 -28.31 3.17
CA THR A 3 -28.37 -26.86 3.08
C THR A 3 -27.24 -26.53 2.11
N ALA A 4 -27.56 -25.87 0.99
CA ALA A 4 -26.53 -25.37 0.08
C ALA A 4 -25.61 -24.41 0.84
N ALA A 5 -24.29 -24.56 0.68
CA ALA A 5 -23.33 -23.64 1.26
C ALA A 5 -23.63 -22.21 0.76
N PRO A 6 -23.50 -21.18 1.63
CA PRO A 6 -23.75 -19.81 1.23
C PRO A 6 -22.80 -19.41 0.08
N ALA A 7 -23.33 -18.64 -0.88
CA ALA A 7 -22.52 -18.15 -1.99
C ALA A 7 -21.38 -17.27 -1.46
N GLN A 8 -20.17 -17.50 -1.97
CA GLN A 8 -18.97 -16.75 -1.57
C GLN A 8 -19.17 -15.24 -1.78
N THR A 9 -18.65 -14.42 -0.88
CA THR A 9 -18.69 -12.96 -1.02
C THR A 9 -17.71 -12.47 -2.09
N ILE A 10 -17.84 -11.21 -2.53
CA ILE A 10 -16.89 -10.60 -3.47
C ILE A 10 -15.48 -10.57 -2.87
N THR A 11 -15.35 -10.21 -1.59
CA THR A 11 -14.05 -10.15 -0.90
C THR A 11 -13.38 -11.51 -0.85
N GLU A 12 -14.10 -12.56 -0.45
CA GLU A 12 -13.56 -13.91 -0.38
C GLU A 12 -13.10 -14.41 -1.75
N ARG A 13 -13.90 -14.20 -2.82
CA ARG A 13 -13.49 -14.54 -4.20
C ARG A 13 -12.21 -13.81 -4.59
N LEU A 14 -12.15 -12.51 -4.36
CA LEU A 14 -11.03 -11.67 -4.77
C LEU A 14 -9.75 -12.03 -4.02
N VAL A 15 -9.81 -12.14 -2.70
CA VAL A 15 -8.65 -12.54 -1.88
C VAL A 15 -8.21 -13.95 -2.25
N SER A 16 -9.14 -14.89 -2.44
CA SER A 16 -8.79 -16.26 -2.87
C SER A 16 -8.11 -16.30 -4.22
N ALA A 17 -8.54 -15.48 -5.19
CA ALA A 17 -7.90 -15.44 -6.51
C ALA A 17 -6.49 -14.81 -6.45
N LEU A 18 -6.32 -13.73 -5.68
CA LEU A 18 -5.02 -13.09 -5.50
C LEU A 18 -4.03 -14.01 -4.76
N THR A 19 -4.47 -14.71 -3.71
CA THR A 19 -3.61 -15.65 -2.99
C THR A 19 -3.32 -16.91 -3.82
N ALA A 20 -4.27 -17.40 -4.61
CA ALA A 20 -4.02 -18.49 -5.56
C ALA A 20 -2.98 -18.09 -6.63
N ALA A 21 -3.08 -16.88 -7.17
CA ALA A 21 -2.09 -16.35 -8.11
C ALA A 21 -0.70 -16.25 -7.46
N TRP A 22 -0.59 -15.75 -6.23
CA TRP A 22 0.69 -15.73 -5.51
C TRP A 22 1.26 -17.13 -5.26
N ARG A 23 0.41 -18.09 -4.86
CA ARG A 23 0.82 -19.49 -4.68
C ARG A 23 1.28 -20.13 -5.98
N ALA A 24 0.66 -19.79 -7.12
CA ALA A 24 1.13 -20.23 -8.44
C ALA A 24 2.53 -19.67 -8.75
N ILE A 25 2.80 -18.41 -8.43
CA ILE A 25 4.15 -17.81 -8.57
C ILE A 25 5.14 -18.60 -7.70
N GLN A 26 4.83 -18.84 -6.43
CA GLN A 26 5.70 -19.60 -5.52
C GLN A 26 5.92 -21.04 -5.97
N HIS A 27 4.91 -21.68 -6.57
CA HIS A 27 5.05 -23.03 -7.11
C HIS A 27 6.14 -23.11 -8.19
N HIS A 28 6.19 -22.11 -9.08
CA HIS A 28 7.22 -22.02 -10.12
C HIS A 28 8.54 -21.42 -9.61
N HIS A 29 8.49 -20.60 -8.55
CA HIS A 29 9.64 -19.91 -7.98
C HIS A 29 9.66 -20.08 -6.45
N PRO A 30 10.11 -21.24 -5.93
CA PRO A 30 9.99 -21.58 -4.50
C PRO A 30 10.74 -20.66 -3.52
N GLU A 31 11.68 -19.87 -4.02
CA GLU A 31 12.40 -18.85 -3.22
C GLU A 31 11.58 -17.58 -2.98
N VAL A 32 10.47 -17.38 -3.70
CA VAL A 32 9.57 -16.25 -3.45
C VAL A 32 8.91 -16.44 -2.07
N PRO A 33 9.12 -15.51 -1.12
CA PRO A 33 8.72 -15.72 0.26
C PRO A 33 7.19 -15.73 0.44
N ASP A 34 6.74 -16.29 1.56
CA ASP A 34 5.34 -16.14 1.97
C ASP A 34 5.03 -14.70 2.40
N VAL A 35 3.77 -14.31 2.25
CA VAL A 35 3.33 -12.93 2.47
C VAL A 35 1.99 -12.85 3.19
N VAL A 36 1.82 -11.78 3.97
CA VAL A 36 0.51 -11.29 4.37
C VAL A 36 -0.01 -10.39 3.25
N LEU A 37 -1.08 -10.82 2.57
CA LEU A 37 -1.71 -10.04 1.51
C LEU A 37 -2.63 -8.97 2.09
N THR A 38 -2.41 -7.72 1.70
CA THR A 38 -3.29 -6.60 2.02
C THR A 38 -3.91 -6.00 0.76
N LEU A 39 -5.21 -5.72 0.80
CA LEU A 39 -5.94 -5.03 -0.27
C LEU A 39 -6.41 -3.68 0.26
N GLY A 40 -6.03 -2.58 -0.40
CA GLY A 40 -6.34 -1.24 0.12
C GLY A 40 -6.25 -0.10 -0.90
N SER A 41 -6.21 1.14 -0.39
CA SER A 41 -6.09 2.35 -1.22
C SER A 41 -4.67 2.52 -1.72
N GLY A 42 -4.47 2.47 -3.04
CA GLY A 42 -3.19 2.80 -3.67
C GLY A 42 -2.95 4.31 -3.81
N THR A 43 -3.98 5.12 -3.60
CA THR A 43 -3.98 6.57 -3.83
C THR A 43 -3.91 7.40 -2.54
N LEU A 44 -4.10 6.77 -1.37
CA LEU A 44 -4.04 7.46 -0.10
C LEU A 44 -2.65 8.05 0.16
N GLY A 45 -2.59 9.35 0.44
CA GLY A 45 -1.33 10.07 0.69
C GLY A 45 -0.51 10.39 -0.57
N LYS A 46 -0.99 10.00 -1.76
CA LYS A 46 -0.34 10.33 -3.04
C LYS A 46 -0.75 11.72 -3.53
N ARG A 47 0.17 12.39 -4.22
CA ARG A 47 -0.10 13.69 -4.87
C ARG A 47 -0.43 13.44 -6.34
N GLY A 48 -1.33 14.24 -6.91
CA GLY A 48 -1.49 14.35 -8.36
C GLY A 48 -1.88 13.07 -9.10
N GLY A 49 -2.85 12.30 -8.57
CA GLY A 49 -3.41 11.14 -9.29
C GLY A 49 -2.50 9.91 -9.36
N GLU A 50 -1.32 9.94 -8.72
CA GLU A 50 -0.46 8.75 -8.59
C GLU A 50 -1.17 7.64 -7.81
N THR A 51 -0.93 6.39 -8.23
CA THR A 51 -1.46 5.19 -7.58
C THR A 51 -0.32 4.19 -7.38
N THR A 52 -0.05 3.77 -6.16
CA THR A 52 0.78 2.59 -5.89
C THR A 52 -0.04 1.36 -6.25
N LEU A 53 0.36 0.61 -7.28
CA LEU A 53 -0.40 -0.53 -7.78
C LEU A 53 -0.24 -1.78 -6.90
N GLY A 54 0.98 -2.01 -6.44
CA GLY A 54 1.36 -3.01 -5.45
C GLY A 54 2.60 -2.55 -4.68
N HIS A 55 2.92 -3.25 -3.59
CA HIS A 55 4.16 -3.04 -2.85
C HIS A 55 4.53 -4.27 -2.01
N PHE A 56 5.75 -4.76 -2.19
CA PHE A 56 6.38 -5.71 -1.29
C PHE A 56 7.12 -4.99 -0.15
N ALA A 57 6.84 -5.38 1.10
CA ALA A 57 7.55 -4.86 2.26
C ALA A 57 8.04 -5.98 3.17
N ALA A 58 9.36 -6.11 3.30
CA ALA A 58 9.95 -7.16 4.11
C ALA A 58 9.76 -6.94 5.61
N GLY A 59 9.41 -8.00 6.36
CA GLY A 59 9.31 -7.97 7.82
C GLY A 59 8.31 -6.96 8.39
N ARG A 60 7.32 -6.52 7.59
CA ARG A 60 6.38 -5.46 7.99
C ARG A 60 5.43 -5.90 9.10
N TRP A 61 5.08 -7.18 9.13
CA TRP A 61 4.11 -7.73 10.07
C TRP A 61 4.81 -8.40 11.24
N GLN A 62 4.31 -8.14 12.44
CA GLN A 62 4.81 -8.81 13.65
C GLN A 62 3.96 -10.05 13.91
N LEU A 63 4.62 -11.17 14.22
CA LEU A 63 3.94 -12.34 14.73
C LEU A 63 3.52 -12.05 16.18
N ALA A 64 2.27 -12.38 16.52
CA ALA A 64 1.88 -12.40 17.93
C ALA A 64 2.81 -13.40 18.64
N ALA A 65 3.34 -13.02 19.82
CA ALA A 65 4.25 -13.86 20.57
C ALA A 65 3.59 -15.21 20.89
N THR A 66 3.91 -16.24 20.11
CA THR A 66 3.83 -17.62 20.57
C THR A 66 4.94 -17.75 21.60
N GLY A 67 4.68 -18.31 22.79
CA GLY A 67 5.57 -18.30 23.97
C GLY A 67 6.96 -18.93 23.83
N GLU A 68 7.45 -19.12 22.60
CA GLU A 68 8.78 -19.59 22.23
C GLU A 68 9.63 -18.40 21.76
N LYS A 69 10.85 -18.31 22.28
CA LYS A 69 11.90 -17.40 21.78
C LYS A 69 12.43 -17.89 20.43
N GLY A 70 11.56 -17.96 19.42
CA GLY A 70 11.98 -18.04 18.02
C GLY A 70 12.57 -16.69 17.57
N ASP A 71 13.15 -16.64 16.38
CA ASP A 71 13.68 -15.44 15.73
C ASP A 71 12.56 -14.40 15.52
N GLN A 72 12.22 -13.66 16.60
CA GLN A 72 11.11 -12.70 16.64
C GLN A 72 11.39 -11.44 15.81
N ASP A 73 12.60 -11.30 15.26
CA ASP A 73 13.05 -10.13 14.50
C ASP A 73 12.78 -10.23 12.98
N ALA A 74 12.40 -11.40 12.45
CA ALA A 74 12.24 -11.54 11.01
C ALA A 74 10.93 -10.92 10.45
N GLY A 75 9.86 -10.88 11.25
CA GLY A 75 8.52 -10.46 10.80
C GLY A 75 7.97 -11.26 9.61
N LEU A 76 6.69 -11.08 9.27
CA LEU A 76 6.14 -11.55 8.00
C LEU A 76 6.23 -10.45 6.94
N HIS A 77 6.52 -10.85 5.70
CA HIS A 77 6.53 -9.93 4.57
C HIS A 77 5.10 -9.51 4.21
N GLU A 78 4.91 -8.28 3.77
CA GLU A 78 3.63 -7.80 3.23
C GLU A 78 3.66 -7.79 1.72
N LEU A 79 2.55 -8.22 1.12
CA LEU A 79 2.18 -7.92 -0.26
C LEU A 79 0.96 -7.02 -0.26
N PHE A 80 1.15 -5.75 -0.58
CA PHE A 80 0.05 -4.82 -0.81
C PHE A 80 -0.40 -4.89 -2.27
N VAL A 81 -1.72 -4.90 -2.47
CA VAL A 81 -2.39 -4.75 -3.76
C VAL A 81 -3.38 -3.60 -3.66
N SER A 82 -3.36 -2.69 -4.64
CA SER A 82 -4.34 -1.60 -4.67
C SER A 82 -5.69 -2.06 -5.23
N GLY A 83 -6.77 -1.61 -4.60
CA GLY A 83 -8.12 -1.83 -5.12
C GLY A 83 -8.38 -1.10 -6.44
N GLU A 84 -7.70 0.02 -6.69
CA GLU A 84 -7.81 0.79 -7.93
C GLU A 84 -7.11 0.09 -9.10
N GLY A 85 -5.97 -0.56 -8.83
CA GLY A 85 -5.16 -1.26 -9.83
C GLY A 85 -5.89 -2.43 -10.48
N LEU A 86 -6.88 -3.01 -9.80
CA LEU A 86 -7.70 -4.12 -10.29
C LEU A 86 -8.41 -3.78 -11.61
N ARG A 87 -8.74 -2.51 -11.85
CA ARG A 87 -9.43 -2.09 -13.07
C ARG A 87 -8.62 -2.31 -14.36
N ARG A 88 -7.31 -2.55 -14.25
CA ARG A 88 -6.43 -2.78 -15.41
C ARG A 88 -6.60 -4.16 -16.03
N GLY A 89 -7.22 -5.10 -15.30
CA GLY A 89 -7.46 -6.46 -15.78
C GLY A 89 -6.42 -7.46 -15.27
N ALA A 90 -6.71 -8.75 -15.49
CA ALA A 90 -5.99 -9.85 -14.88
C ALA A 90 -4.50 -9.90 -15.24
N ALA A 91 -4.16 -9.71 -16.52
CA ALA A 91 -2.76 -9.74 -16.98
C ALA A 91 -1.92 -8.63 -16.32
N ASP A 92 -2.46 -7.42 -16.27
CA ASP A 92 -1.87 -6.26 -15.63
C ASP A 92 -1.69 -6.43 -14.12
N VAL A 93 -2.67 -7.04 -13.45
CA VAL A 93 -2.59 -7.35 -12.01
C VAL A 93 -1.56 -8.44 -11.76
N LEU A 94 -1.56 -9.53 -12.54
CA LEU A 94 -0.55 -10.58 -12.42
C LEU A 94 0.86 -10.02 -12.67
N GLY A 95 1.02 -9.13 -13.65
CA GLY A 95 2.28 -8.42 -13.88
C GLY A 95 2.75 -7.64 -12.66
N THR A 96 1.83 -6.99 -11.93
CA THR A 96 2.14 -6.36 -10.63
C THR A 96 2.50 -7.38 -9.57
N LEU A 97 1.80 -8.52 -9.47
CA LEU A 97 2.17 -9.56 -8.50
C LEU A 97 3.58 -10.10 -8.76
N LEU A 98 3.93 -10.36 -10.02
CA LEU A 98 5.28 -10.80 -10.40
C LEU A 98 6.33 -9.71 -10.15
N HIS A 99 5.98 -8.43 -10.32
CA HIS A 99 6.86 -7.30 -9.96
C HIS A 99 7.18 -7.34 -8.46
N GLU A 100 6.16 -7.47 -7.62
CA GLU A 100 6.37 -7.56 -6.17
C GLU A 100 7.08 -8.86 -5.76
N ALA A 101 6.85 -9.96 -6.48
CA ALA A 101 7.60 -11.20 -6.28
C ALA A 101 9.09 -11.05 -6.63
N ALA A 102 9.46 -10.20 -7.60
CA ALA A 102 10.87 -9.91 -7.90
C ALA A 102 11.56 -9.21 -6.72
N HIS A 103 10.87 -8.29 -6.05
CA HIS A 103 11.33 -7.69 -4.80
C HIS A 103 11.42 -8.72 -3.67
N GLY A 104 10.44 -9.62 -3.57
CA GLY A 104 10.47 -10.74 -2.61
C GLY A 104 11.65 -11.68 -2.82
N LEU A 105 11.94 -12.02 -4.08
CA LEU A 105 13.09 -12.83 -4.47
C LEU A 105 14.42 -12.12 -4.19
N ALA A 106 14.47 -10.81 -4.43
CA ALA A 106 15.62 -9.98 -4.07
C ALA A 106 15.87 -10.02 -2.55
N ALA A 107 14.82 -9.86 -1.74
CA ALA A 107 14.92 -9.95 -0.29
C ALA A 107 15.41 -11.33 0.18
N ALA A 108 14.82 -12.43 -0.34
CA ALA A 108 15.23 -13.79 -0.01
C ALA A 108 16.71 -14.05 -0.36
N ARG A 109 17.17 -13.56 -1.51
CA ARG A 109 18.54 -13.70 -2.00
C ARG A 109 19.50 -12.61 -1.48
N LYS A 110 19.04 -11.70 -0.62
CA LYS A 110 19.81 -10.56 -0.07
C LYS A 110 20.43 -9.67 -1.17
N ILE A 111 19.70 -9.46 -2.25
CA ILE A 111 20.08 -8.64 -3.40
C ILE A 111 19.53 -7.22 -3.23
N SER A 112 20.39 -6.21 -3.38
CA SER A 112 19.95 -4.82 -3.56
C SER A 112 19.53 -4.57 -5.01
N ASP A 113 18.23 -4.61 -5.24
CA ASP A 113 17.53 -4.53 -6.53
C ASP A 113 17.00 -3.12 -6.86
N THR A 114 16.95 -2.26 -5.85
CA THR A 114 16.64 -0.83 -5.99
C THR A 114 17.77 0.06 -5.50
N SER A 115 17.71 1.34 -5.86
CA SER A 115 18.63 2.39 -5.43
C SER A 115 17.86 3.69 -5.20
N ARG A 116 18.56 4.76 -4.77
CA ARG A 116 17.95 6.07 -4.47
C ARG A 116 16.80 5.96 -3.45
N GLN A 117 17.04 5.21 -2.37
CA GLN A 117 16.06 4.93 -1.31
C GLN A 117 14.80 4.24 -1.86
N GLY A 118 14.97 3.20 -2.68
CA GLY A 118 13.88 2.43 -3.29
C GLY A 118 13.23 3.06 -4.52
N ARG A 119 13.60 4.30 -4.90
CA ARG A 119 12.95 5.01 -6.01
C ARG A 119 13.35 4.51 -7.41
N TYR A 120 14.54 3.96 -7.57
CA TYR A 120 15.07 3.56 -8.88
C TYR A 120 15.37 2.07 -8.93
N HIS A 121 14.67 1.34 -9.80
CA HIS A 121 14.84 -0.08 -10.06
C HIS A 121 16.08 -0.30 -10.93
N ASN A 122 17.03 -1.11 -10.44
CA ASN A 122 18.31 -1.31 -11.10
C ASN A 122 18.29 -2.57 -12.01
N LYS A 123 19.39 -2.86 -12.70
CA LYS A 123 19.48 -4.02 -13.60
C LYS A 123 19.34 -5.38 -12.90
N ARG A 124 19.58 -5.45 -11.59
CA ARG A 124 19.34 -6.68 -10.81
C ARG A 124 17.85 -6.92 -10.63
N PHE A 125 17.07 -5.86 -10.38
CA PHE A 125 15.60 -5.98 -10.41
C PHE A 125 15.11 -6.48 -11.77
N LYS A 126 15.63 -5.90 -12.87
CA LYS A 126 15.32 -6.35 -14.24
C LYS A 126 15.53 -7.87 -14.39
N ALA A 127 16.71 -8.35 -14.02
CA ALA A 127 17.07 -9.77 -14.13
C ALA A 127 16.14 -10.68 -13.31
N LEU A 128 15.80 -10.28 -12.09
CA LEU A 128 14.87 -11.03 -11.23
C LEU A 128 13.44 -11.02 -11.81
N GLY A 129 12.97 -9.89 -12.32
CA GLY A 129 11.66 -9.81 -12.98
C GLY A 129 11.59 -10.70 -14.23
N GLU A 130 12.65 -10.72 -15.04
CA GLU A 130 12.74 -11.58 -16.22
C GLU A 130 12.81 -13.07 -15.87
N GLU A 131 13.49 -13.44 -14.79
CA GLU A 131 13.49 -14.80 -14.25
C GLU A 131 12.07 -15.27 -13.89
N LEU A 132 11.22 -14.36 -13.38
CA LEU A 132 9.82 -14.63 -13.07
C LEU A 132 8.89 -14.62 -14.31
N GLY A 133 9.44 -14.33 -15.49
CA GLY A 133 8.71 -14.32 -16.76
C GLY A 133 8.14 -12.95 -17.17
N LEU A 134 8.59 -11.85 -16.54
CA LEU A 134 8.24 -10.51 -16.98
C LEU A 134 9.10 -10.06 -18.17
N VAL A 135 8.49 -9.25 -19.04
CA VAL A 135 9.21 -8.34 -19.92
C VAL A 135 9.39 -7.02 -19.17
N ILE A 136 10.65 -6.60 -18.95
CA ILE A 136 10.97 -5.40 -18.19
C ILE A 136 11.56 -4.30 -19.09
N THR A 137 10.96 -3.12 -19.05
CA THR A 137 11.43 -1.93 -19.76
C THR A 137 11.88 -0.83 -18.80
N GLU A 138 12.83 -0.01 -19.22
CA GLU A 138 13.23 1.17 -18.45
C GLU A 138 12.20 2.29 -18.58
N VAL A 139 11.89 2.93 -17.45
CA VAL A 139 10.99 4.08 -17.34
C VAL A 139 11.79 5.26 -16.78
N ASP A 140 11.60 6.44 -17.39
CA ASP A 140 12.30 7.65 -16.99
C ASP A 140 12.18 7.90 -15.47
N LYS A 141 13.31 8.31 -14.85
CA LYS A 141 13.48 8.60 -13.41
C LYS A 141 13.33 7.44 -12.42
N ILE A 142 12.62 6.36 -12.75
CA ILE A 142 12.33 5.23 -11.84
C ILE A 142 12.99 3.90 -12.25
N GLY A 143 13.68 3.88 -13.39
CA GLY A 143 14.54 2.76 -13.81
C GLY A 143 13.77 1.60 -14.42
N TRP A 144 14.34 0.40 -14.32
CA TRP A 144 13.80 -0.84 -14.90
C TRP A 144 12.53 -1.31 -14.19
N SER A 145 11.40 -0.68 -14.49
CA SER A 145 10.17 -0.81 -13.69
C SER A 145 8.89 -0.91 -14.52
N GLY A 146 8.96 -0.69 -15.83
CA GLY A 146 7.85 -1.00 -16.72
C GLY A 146 7.75 -2.52 -16.85
N THR A 147 6.60 -3.09 -16.53
CA THR A 147 6.40 -4.54 -16.49
C THR A 147 5.24 -4.95 -17.37
N ALA A 148 5.43 -6.06 -18.09
CA ALA A 148 4.39 -6.77 -18.84
C ALA A 148 4.64 -8.27 -18.75
N LEU A 149 3.61 -9.09 -18.96
CA LEU A 149 3.78 -10.53 -19.03
C LEU A 149 4.51 -10.91 -20.32
N GLY A 150 5.49 -11.81 -20.23
CA GLY A 150 6.02 -12.50 -21.39
C GLY A 150 5.08 -13.61 -21.87
N PRO A 151 5.19 -14.06 -23.14
CA PRO A 151 4.31 -15.11 -23.70
C PRO A 151 4.34 -16.42 -22.90
N GLU A 152 5.52 -16.82 -22.42
CA GLU A 152 5.67 -18.00 -21.57
C GLU A 152 4.99 -17.83 -20.21
N ALA A 153 5.02 -16.62 -19.64
CA ALA A 153 4.35 -16.34 -18.39
C ALA A 153 2.83 -16.35 -18.55
N GLU A 154 2.31 -15.79 -19.65
CA GLU A 154 0.88 -15.86 -19.96
C GLU A 154 0.39 -17.31 -20.03
N GLN A 155 1.15 -18.19 -20.68
CA GLN A 155 0.83 -19.63 -20.75
C GLN A 155 0.95 -20.31 -19.39
N ARG A 156 2.07 -20.09 -18.68
CA ARG A 156 2.34 -20.68 -17.36
C ARG A 156 1.26 -20.33 -16.34
N TYR A 157 0.77 -19.10 -16.37
CA TYR A 157 -0.19 -18.59 -15.40
C TYR A 157 -1.62 -18.51 -15.94
N ALA A 158 -1.96 -19.26 -17.00
CA ALA A 158 -3.28 -19.21 -17.63
C ALA A 158 -4.44 -19.44 -16.64
N ASP A 159 -4.31 -20.41 -15.73
CA ASP A 159 -5.34 -20.67 -14.71
C ASP A 159 -5.45 -19.54 -13.69
N ALA A 160 -4.31 -18.97 -13.26
CA ALA A 160 -4.29 -17.82 -12.36
C ALA A 160 -4.92 -16.59 -13.04
N LEU A 161 -4.63 -16.36 -14.32
CA LEU A 161 -5.24 -15.30 -15.13
C LEU A 161 -6.75 -15.46 -15.23
N ALA A 162 -7.23 -16.68 -15.50
CA ALA A 162 -8.66 -16.97 -15.56
C ALA A 162 -9.35 -16.75 -14.20
N GLY A 163 -8.73 -17.21 -13.10
CA GLY A 163 -9.23 -17.01 -11.74
C GLY A 163 -9.30 -15.53 -11.34
N LEU A 164 -8.26 -14.77 -11.64
CA LEU A 164 -8.23 -13.31 -11.43
C LEU A 164 -9.32 -12.62 -12.25
N ALA A 165 -9.44 -12.93 -13.54
CA ALA A 165 -10.44 -12.32 -14.41
C ALA A 165 -11.88 -12.59 -13.92
N ALA A 166 -12.16 -13.81 -13.45
CA ALA A 166 -13.45 -14.18 -12.90
C ALA A 166 -13.76 -13.50 -11.55
N ALA A 167 -12.75 -13.28 -10.70
CA ALA A 167 -12.93 -12.72 -9.37
C ALA A 167 -12.95 -11.18 -9.33
N MET A 168 -12.27 -10.52 -10.27
CA MET A 168 -12.09 -9.06 -10.30
C MET A 168 -13.30 -8.31 -10.87
N THR A 169 -14.48 -8.53 -10.28
CA THR A 169 -15.75 -7.92 -10.72
C THR A 169 -16.02 -6.54 -10.10
N ALA A 170 -15.21 -6.12 -9.13
CA ALA A 170 -15.32 -4.84 -8.45
C ALA A 170 -13.93 -4.26 -8.15
N PHE A 171 -13.81 -2.94 -8.24
CA PHE A 171 -12.56 -2.22 -8.01
C PHE A 171 -12.82 -0.89 -7.32
N ARG A 172 -11.79 -0.40 -6.61
CA ARG A 172 -11.89 0.81 -5.80
C ARG A 172 -11.80 2.04 -6.71
N ARG A 173 -12.58 3.07 -6.39
CA ARG A 173 -12.43 4.40 -7.03
C ARG A 173 -11.24 5.12 -6.39
N ALA A 174 -10.44 5.77 -7.21
CA ALA A 174 -9.40 6.66 -6.75
C ALA A 174 -10.00 7.84 -5.96
N GLU A 175 -9.29 8.26 -4.91
CA GLU A 175 -9.60 9.47 -4.17
C GLU A 175 -9.52 10.65 -5.13
N VAL A 176 -10.58 11.44 -5.21
CA VAL A 176 -10.53 12.72 -5.92
C VAL A 176 -9.64 13.65 -5.11
N THR A 177 -8.38 13.82 -5.54
CA THR A 177 -7.49 14.81 -4.95
C THR A 177 -7.98 16.20 -5.35
N GLY A 178 -8.59 16.93 -4.40
CA GLY A 178 -9.08 18.29 -4.60
C GLY A 178 -10.55 18.39 -5.00
N LEU A 179 -11.44 18.44 -4.01
CA LEU A 179 -12.57 19.38 -4.12
C LEU A 179 -11.97 20.80 -4.19
N PRO A 180 -12.35 21.65 -5.16
CA PRO A 180 -11.98 23.06 -5.13
C PRO A 180 -12.71 23.71 -3.95
N GLY A 181 -12.06 23.79 -2.79
CA GLY A 181 -12.67 24.42 -1.62
C GLY A 181 -12.20 23.87 -0.29
N LYS A 182 -10.95 24.18 0.06
CA LYS A 182 -10.52 24.72 1.36
C LYS A 182 -9.00 24.64 1.35
N SER A 183 -8.35 25.79 1.12
CA SER A 183 -7.00 25.94 1.62
C SER A 183 -7.03 25.52 3.09
N LYS A 184 -6.02 24.77 3.56
CA LYS A 184 -5.84 24.65 5.01
C LYS A 184 -5.65 26.07 5.50
N SER A 185 -6.69 26.60 6.16
CA SER A 185 -6.64 27.90 6.80
C SER A 185 -5.36 27.95 7.62
N LYS A 186 -4.42 28.83 7.24
CA LYS A 186 -3.21 29.11 8.03
C LYS A 186 -3.54 29.87 9.31
N ASN A 187 -4.82 30.17 9.57
CA ASN A 187 -5.27 30.66 10.86
C ASN A 187 -5.26 29.50 11.85
N LEU A 188 -4.06 29.11 12.27
CA LEU A 188 -3.88 28.54 13.60
C LEU A 188 -4.35 29.63 14.55
N LEU A 189 -5.55 29.47 15.12
CA LEU A 189 -5.96 30.26 16.25
C LEU A 189 -4.98 29.92 17.39
N VAL A 190 -3.98 30.78 17.59
CA VAL A 190 -3.14 30.74 18.78
C VAL A 190 -4.05 31.18 19.91
N ALA A 191 -4.34 30.27 20.84
CA ALA A 191 -4.98 30.64 22.09
C ALA A 191 -3.91 31.30 22.97
N GLU A 192 -3.83 32.63 22.95
CA GLU A 192 -3.00 33.38 23.89
C GLU A 192 -3.76 33.55 25.21
N CYS A 193 -3.13 33.16 26.33
CA CYS A 193 -3.62 33.53 27.66
C CYS A 193 -3.33 35.01 27.88
N LEU A 194 -4.35 35.83 28.10
CA LEU A 194 -4.22 37.26 28.43
C LEU A 194 -3.79 37.51 29.89
N CYS A 195 -3.23 36.50 30.54
CA CYS A 195 -2.77 36.60 31.93
C CYS A 195 -1.40 37.30 32.00
N PRO A 196 -1.15 38.18 33.00
CA PRO A 196 0.19 38.70 33.26
C PRO A 196 1.15 37.53 33.49
N ALA A 197 2.38 37.62 32.97
CA ALA A 197 3.35 36.52 32.86
C ALA A 197 3.75 35.83 34.19
N GLN A 198 3.18 36.22 35.32
CA GLN A 198 3.54 35.77 36.66
C GLN A 198 2.32 35.66 37.61
N ASP A 199 1.07 35.58 37.12
CA ASP A 199 -0.08 35.37 38.01
C ASP A 199 0.00 33.97 38.66
N PRO A 200 0.15 33.88 40.01
CA PRO A 200 0.29 32.61 40.71
C PRO A 200 -0.96 31.72 40.66
N ARG A 201 -2.10 32.24 40.18
CA ARG A 201 -3.35 31.50 40.00
C ARG A 201 -3.49 30.85 38.63
N CYS A 202 -2.57 31.10 37.70
CA CYS A 202 -2.60 30.51 36.37
C CYS A 202 -2.16 29.02 36.42
N PRO A 203 -3.02 28.06 36.01
CA PRO A 203 -2.62 26.66 35.94
C PRO A 203 -1.54 26.49 34.88
N ARG A 204 -0.34 26.04 35.28
CA ARG A 204 0.77 25.76 34.35
C ARG A 204 0.67 24.39 33.67
N ASP A 205 -0.41 23.66 33.95
CA ASP A 205 -0.71 22.36 33.39
C ASP A 205 -1.58 22.50 32.13
N PRO A 206 -1.14 22.01 30.94
CA PRO A 206 -1.90 22.09 29.69
C PRO A 206 -3.27 21.38 29.72
N GLY A 207 -3.56 20.56 30.73
CA GLY A 207 -4.83 19.84 30.88
C GLY A 207 -5.96 20.61 31.57
N ARG A 208 -5.68 21.73 32.25
CA ARG A 208 -6.68 22.45 33.07
C ARG A 208 -7.04 23.80 32.46
N ARG A 209 -8.29 23.95 31.97
CA ARG A 209 -8.80 25.25 31.50
C ARG A 209 -9.11 26.14 32.71
N PRO A 210 -8.53 27.35 32.81
CA PRO A 210 -8.95 28.31 33.84
C PRO A 210 -10.33 28.91 33.50
N ASP A 211 -11.14 29.16 34.52
CA ASP A 211 -12.56 29.58 34.40
C ASP A 211 -12.77 30.97 33.75
N HIS A 212 -11.70 31.65 33.34
CA HIS A 212 -11.74 33.04 32.88
C HIS A 212 -11.61 33.17 31.34
N VAL A 213 -11.53 32.06 30.59
CA VAL A 213 -11.38 32.09 29.12
C VAL A 213 -12.73 32.38 28.45
N ARG A 214 -13.00 33.63 28.09
CA ARG A 214 -14.11 33.98 27.18
C ARG A 214 -13.72 33.66 25.73
N ARG A 215 -14.55 32.87 25.03
CA ARG A 215 -14.45 32.68 23.57
C ARG A 215 -14.66 34.02 22.85
N MET A 216 -13.63 34.56 22.22
CA MET A 216 -13.78 35.66 21.25
C MET A 216 -14.47 35.10 20.00
N ARG A 217 -15.60 35.71 19.59
CA ARG A 217 -16.21 35.46 18.27
C ARG A 217 -15.33 36.10 17.18
N PRO A 218 -15.26 35.55 15.95
CA PRO A 218 -14.46 36.13 14.89
C PRO A 218 -14.99 37.53 14.54
N GLY A 219 -14.13 38.54 14.75
CA GLY A 219 -14.41 39.94 14.50
C GLY A 219 -14.33 40.28 13.02
N VAL A 220 -15.34 41.01 12.58
CA VAL A 220 -15.59 41.55 11.24
C VAL A 220 -14.45 42.47 10.79
N HIS A 221 -14.11 42.36 9.51
CA HIS A 221 -13.18 43.24 8.80
C HIS A 221 -13.64 44.71 8.89
N ARG A 222 -12.74 45.64 9.24
CA ARG A 222 -12.89 47.04 8.83
C ARG A 222 -11.54 47.70 8.50
N PRO A 223 -11.55 48.65 7.54
CA PRO A 223 -10.37 49.15 6.86
C PRO A 223 -9.83 50.43 7.50
N GLY A 224 -8.58 50.76 7.16
CA GLY A 224 -7.88 52.00 7.42
C GLY A 224 -6.49 51.93 6.82
#